data_AF-X1FGJ0-F1
#
_entry.id   AF-X1FGJ0-F1
#
_cell.length_a   1.000
_cell.length_b   1.000
_cell.length_c   1.000
_cell.angle_alpha   90.00
_cell.angle_beta   90.00
_cell.angle_gamma   90.00
#
_symmetry.space_group_name_H-M   'P 1'
#
loop_
_entity.id
_entity.type
_entity.pdbx_description
1 polymer ?
#
loop_
_entity_poly.entity_id
_entity_poly.type
_entity_poly.pdbx_seq_one_letter_code
_entity_poly.pdbx_strand_id
1 'polypeptide(L)'
;KQFLTYYLIAAHPGCREEDMHRLKEYTSKELKLNPEQVQVFTPTPSTNSTLMYYTEIDPFTGKAIFVEKNLKKKGRQKEIVVEKKSKFQ
;
A
#
# COMPACT_ATOMS: atom_id res chain seq x y z
N LYS A 1 -11.20 -22.98 15.26
CA LYS A 1 -9.89 -22.50 14.73
C LYS A 1 -10.00 -20.99 14.52
N GLN A 2 -9.07 -20.21 15.04
CA GLN A 2 -8.99 -18.77 14.79
C GLN A 2 -8.03 -18.53 13.63
N PHE A 3 -8.35 -17.54 12.78
CA PHE A 3 -7.51 -17.14 11.65
C PHE A 3 -7.30 -15.63 11.74
N LEU A 4 -6.09 -15.19 11.40
CA LEU A 4 -5.75 -13.78 11.32
C LEU A 4 -5.77 -13.36 9.85
N THR A 5 -6.75 -12.53 9.49
CA THR A 5 -6.86 -11.96 8.15
C THR A 5 -6.32 -10.54 8.17
N TYR A 6 -5.30 -10.27 7.37
CA TYR A 6 -4.71 -8.95 7.25
C TYR A 6 -5.40 -8.14 6.17
N TYR A 7 -5.76 -6.90 6.52
CA TYR A 7 -6.23 -5.89 5.59
C TYR A 7 -5.10 -4.89 5.33
N LEU A 8 -4.66 -4.78 4.08
CA LEU A 8 -3.54 -3.91 3.71
C LEU A 8 -3.99 -2.81 2.75
N ILE A 9 -3.33 -1.66 2.82
CA ILE A 9 -3.59 -0.52 1.94
C ILE A 9 -2.40 -0.31 1.02
N ALA A 10 -2.65 -0.25 -0.28
CA ALA A 10 -1.68 0.10 -1.32
C ALA A 10 -1.81 1.57 -1.73
N ALA A 11 -0.74 2.18 -2.25
CA ALA A 11 -0.71 3.57 -2.71
C ALA A 11 -1.12 4.60 -1.65
N HIS A 12 -0.82 4.33 -0.38
CA HIS A 12 -0.94 5.33 0.69
C HIS A 12 -0.02 6.53 0.41
N PRO A 13 -0.41 7.78 0.74
CA PRO A 13 0.45 8.96 0.63
C PRO A 13 1.81 8.72 1.30
N GLY A 14 2.89 9.06 0.59
CA GLY A 14 4.27 8.79 0.99
C GLY A 14 4.84 7.47 0.46
N CYS A 15 4.01 6.55 -0.05
CA CYS A 15 4.48 5.26 -0.57
C CYS A 15 4.70 5.28 -2.09
N ARG A 16 5.76 4.60 -2.52
CA ARG A 16 6.07 4.30 -3.92
C ARG A 16 5.93 2.80 -4.21
N GLU A 17 6.14 2.40 -5.47
CA GLU A 17 6.13 0.99 -5.85
C GLU A 17 7.19 0.17 -5.10
N GLU A 18 8.35 0.77 -4.81
CA GLU A 18 9.40 0.13 -4.03
C GLU A 18 8.91 -0.28 -2.62
N ASP A 19 8.03 0.53 -2.02
CA ASP A 19 7.43 0.21 -0.72
C ASP A 19 6.41 -0.93 -0.83
N MET A 20 5.72 -1.06 -1.96
CA MET A 20 4.83 -2.20 -2.21
C MET A 20 5.63 -3.50 -2.40
N HIS A 21 6.80 -3.43 -3.05
CA HIS A 21 7.70 -4.58 -3.14
C HIS A 21 8.25 -4.98 -1.75
N ARG A 22 8.63 -4.02 -0.91
CA ARG A 22 9.02 -4.29 0.48
C ARG A 22 7.88 -4.90 1.29
N LEU A 23 6.66 -4.37 1.14
CA LEU A 23 5.46 -4.94 1.78
C LEU A 23 5.19 -6.37 1.30
N LYS A 24 5.35 -6.64 0.00
CA LYS A 24 5.23 -7.98 -0.57
C LYS A 24 6.24 -8.96 0.02
N GLU A 25 7.50 -8.52 0.11
CA GLU A 25 8.56 -9.32 0.70
C GLU A 25 8.27 -9.63 2.17
N TYR A 26 7.91 -8.61 2.95
CA TYR A 26 7.57 -8.75 4.37
C TYR A 26 6.39 -9.71 4.60
N THR A 27 5.29 -9.53 3.87
CA THR A 27 4.11 -10.40 3.99
C THR A 27 4.41 -11.85 3.62
N SER A 28 5.27 -12.06 2.62
CA SER A 28 5.66 -13.40 2.17
C SER A 28 6.63 -14.09 3.14
N LYS A 29 7.62 -13.37 3.68
CA LYS A 29 8.70 -13.93 4.49
C LYS A 29 8.34 -14.00 5.97
N GLU A 30 7.85 -12.89 6.53
CA GLU A 30 7.61 -12.74 7.96
C GLU A 30 6.21 -13.21 8.35
N LEU A 31 5.18 -12.76 7.61
CA LEU A 31 3.80 -13.17 7.88
C LEU A 31 3.43 -14.52 7.25
N LYS A 32 4.31 -15.06 6.38
CA LYS A 32 4.16 -16.34 5.69
C LYS A 32 2.80 -16.48 4.97
N LEU A 33 2.33 -15.39 4.37
CA LEU A 33 1.06 -15.35 3.66
C LEU A 33 1.15 -14.54 2.37
N ASN A 34 0.25 -14.82 1.45
CA ASN A 34 0.03 -13.99 0.26
C ASN A 34 -1.19 -13.10 0.51
N PRO A 35 -1.05 -11.77 0.61
CA PRO A 35 -2.20 -10.90 0.85
C PRO A 35 -3.23 -11.02 -0.28
N GLU A 36 -4.49 -11.23 0.08
CA GLU A 36 -5.61 -11.23 -0.87
C GLU A 36 -6.48 -9.97 -0.71
N GLN A 37 -6.56 -9.44 0.53
CA GLN A 37 -7.34 -8.26 0.88
C GLN A 37 -6.48 -7.00 0.89
N VAL A 38 -6.19 -6.49 -0.31
CA VAL A 38 -5.48 -5.22 -0.51
C VAL A 38 -6.41 -4.17 -1.12
N GLN A 39 -6.59 -3.05 -0.44
CA GLN A 39 -7.35 -1.89 -0.92
C GLN A 39 -6.40 -0.81 -1.42
N VAL A 40 -6.74 -0.20 -2.57
CA VAL A 40 -6.08 1.03 -3.01
C VAL A 40 -6.55 2.21 -2.15
N PHE A 41 -5.62 3.01 -1.65
CA PHE A 41 -5.93 4.19 -0.85
C PHE A 41 -6.91 5.12 -1.58
N THR A 42 -8.01 5.38 -0.88
CA THR A 42 -9.07 6.29 -1.28
C THR A 42 -9.19 7.36 -0.21
N PRO A 43 -9.06 8.66 -0.56
CA PRO A 43 -9.13 9.72 0.42
C PRO A 43 -10.51 9.77 1.06
N THR A 44 -10.58 9.61 2.37
CA THR A 44 -11.78 9.76 3.19
C THR A 44 -11.72 11.06 4.01
N PRO A 45 -12.83 11.82 4.13
CA PRO A 45 -12.84 13.05 4.91
C PRO A 45 -12.33 12.86 6.34
N SER A 46 -11.77 13.93 6.91
CA SER A 46 -11.33 13.98 8.31
C SER A 46 -10.21 12.99 8.67
N THR A 47 -9.32 12.66 7.72
CA THR A 47 -8.11 11.86 7.99
C THR A 47 -6.83 12.59 7.60
N ASN A 48 -5.76 12.37 8.39
CA ASN A 48 -4.43 12.91 8.08
C ASN A 48 -3.92 12.40 6.73
N SER A 49 -4.19 11.14 6.38
CA SER A 49 -3.83 10.58 5.07
C SER A 49 -4.52 11.34 3.94
N THR A 50 -5.76 11.79 4.11
CA THR A 50 -6.41 12.64 3.11
C THR A 50 -5.78 14.02 3.03
N LEU A 51 -5.43 14.62 4.17
CA LEU A 51 -4.67 15.87 4.19
C LEU A 51 -3.35 15.71 3.42
N MET A 52 -2.54 14.71 3.78
CA MET A 52 -1.31 14.31 3.08
C MET A 52 -1.53 14.10 1.59
N TYR A 53 -2.62 13.43 1.21
CA TYR A 53 -2.97 13.20 -0.18
C TYR A 53 -3.14 14.51 -0.93
N TYR A 54 -3.90 15.47 -0.39
CA TYR A 54 -4.19 16.73 -1.09
C TYR A 54 -3.06 17.76 -1.01
N THR A 55 -2.32 17.83 0.10
CA THR A 55 -1.25 18.81 0.28
C THR A 55 0.09 18.31 -0.22
N GLU A 56 0.25 16.99 -0.39
CA GLU A 56 1.53 16.35 -0.70
C GLU A 56 2.62 16.69 0.33
N ILE A 57 2.20 16.93 1.57
CA ILE A 57 3.06 17.28 2.71
C ILE A 57 2.79 16.30 3.84
N ASP A 58 3.87 15.81 4.46
CA ASP A 58 3.80 15.12 5.74
C ASP A 58 3.42 16.14 6.84
N PRO A 59 2.26 15.97 7.51
CA PRO A 59 1.74 16.95 8.47
C PRO A 59 2.61 17.07 9.74
N PHE A 60 3.46 16.10 10.02
CA PHE A 60 4.32 16.11 11.22
C PHE A 60 5.67 16.75 10.95
N THR A 61 6.21 16.57 9.74
CA THR A 61 7.55 17.08 9.39
C THR A 61 7.52 18.33 8.51
N GLY A 62 6.38 18.65 7.89
CA GLY A 62 6.24 19.74 6.93
C GLY A 62 6.96 19.49 5.61
N LYS A 63 7.51 18.29 5.39
CA LYS A 63 8.26 17.95 4.18
C LYS A 63 7.34 17.47 3.07
N ALA A 64 7.72 17.78 1.83
CA ALA A 64 7.04 17.24 0.66
C ALA A 64 7.16 15.72 0.62
N ILE A 65 6.07 15.05 0.24
CA ILE A 65 5.97 13.60 0.09
C ILE A 65 5.44 13.25 -1.29
N PHE A 66 5.76 12.05 -1.75
CA PHE A 66 5.19 11.54 -2.99
C PHE A 66 3.75 11.07 -2.78
N VAL A 67 2.85 11.45 -3.69
CA VAL A 67 1.48 10.95 -3.74
C VAL A 67 1.18 10.45 -5.15
N GLU A 68 0.90 9.16 -5.29
CA GLU A 68 0.43 8.64 -6.57
C GLU A 68 -1.04 9.03 -6.78
N LYS A 69 -1.32 9.80 -7.84
CA LYS A 69 -2.67 10.25 -8.20
C LYS A 69 -3.27 9.46 -9.35
N ASN A 70 -2.43 8.84 -10.17
CA ASN A 70 -2.87 8.10 -11.34
C ASN A 70 -3.51 6.77 -10.93
N LEU A 71 -4.78 6.59 -11.25
CA LEU A 71 -5.55 5.40 -10.86
C LEU A 71 -4.93 4.09 -11.36
N LYS A 72 -4.36 4.07 -12.58
CA LYS A 72 -3.70 2.88 -13.14
C LYS A 72 -2.44 2.54 -12.34
N LYS A 73 -1.62 3.54 -11.99
CA LYS A 73 -0.42 3.34 -11.17
C LYS A 73 -0.75 2.93 -9.74
N LYS A 74 -1.83 3.47 -9.15
CA LYS A 74 -2.35 2.99 -7.87
C LYS A 74 -2.80 1.52 -7.95
N GLY A 75 -3.45 1.13 -9.05
CA GLY A 75 -3.81 -0.26 -9.32
C GLY A 75 -2.60 -1.17 -9.39
N ARG A 76 -1.56 -0.75 -10.12
CA ARG A 76 -0.28 -1.48 -10.20
C ARG A 76 0.38 -1.68 -8.83
N GLN A 77 0.35 -0.68 -7.96
CA GLN A 77 0.83 -0.83 -6.58
C GLN A 77 0.10 -1.93 -5.81
N LYS A 78 -1.22 -2.03 -5.97
CA LYS A 78 -1.98 -3.15 -5.40
C LYS A 78 -1.58 -4.49 -6.01
N GLU A 79 -1.39 -4.56 -7.33
CA GLU A 79 -1.00 -5.78 -8.05
C GLU A 79 0.32 -6.35 -7.51
N ILE A 80 1.32 -5.51 -7.26
CA ILE A 80 2.61 -5.91 -6.67
C ILE A 80 2.42 -6.69 -5.36
N VAL A 81 1.49 -6.24 -4.50
CA VAL A 81 1.28 -6.86 -3.18
C VAL A 81 0.52 -8.19 -3.30
N VAL A 82 -0.45 -8.28 -4.21
CA VAL A 82 -1.28 -9.50 -4.37
C VAL A 82 -0.68 -10.55 -5.28
N GLU A 83 0.34 -10.20 -6.08
CA GLU A 83 0.98 -11.07 -7.07
C GLU A 83 1.40 -12.41 -6.45
N LYS A 84 0.91 -13.51 -7.00
CA LYS A 84 1.29 -14.86 -6.56
C LYS A 84 2.57 -15.24 -7.28
N LYS A 85 3.63 -15.61 -6.53
CA LYS A 85 4.81 -16.23 -7.13
C LYS A 85 4.35 -17.49 -7.88
N SER A 86 4.68 -17.58 -9.17
CA SER A 86 4.40 -18.78 -9.96
C SER A 86 5.04 -20.00 -9.27
N LYS A 87 4.30 -21.11 -9.18
CA LYS A 87 4.78 -22.38 -8.61
C LYS A 87 5.87 -23.08 -9.45
N PHE A 88 6.42 -22.40 -10.45
CA PHE A 88 7.46 -22.90 -11.35
C PHE A 88 8.73 -22.04 -11.22
N GLN A 89 9.39 -22.11 -10.07
CA GLN A 89 10.81 -21.79 -9.85
C GLN A 89 11.35 -22.71 -8.77
#